data_AF-A0A0H4WU35-F1
#
_entry.id   AF-A0A0H4WU35-F1
#
_cell.length_a   1.000
_cell.length_b   1.000
_cell.length_c   1.000
_cell.angle_alpha   90.00
_cell.angle_beta   90.00
_cell.angle_gamma   90.00
#
_symmetry.space_group_name_H-M   'P 1'
#
loop_
_entity.id
_entity.type
_entity.pdbx_description
1 polymer ?
#
loop_
_entity_poly.entity_id
_entity_poly.type
_entity_poly.pdbx_seq_one_letter_code
_entity_poly.pdbx_strand_id
1 'polypeptide(L)'
;MDCPSCNVEMSDLEGDDQTLRKCGDCGGLWIDVADLNRVLLHNNLPGLESQGGKVDAEALTGQCPECQVDLVRVDGGDRQHPLHYDTCESCGGIFLESEFQDATDVKVAVEEIIVFFRHFGAKRKMAAL
;
A
#
# COMPACT_ATOMS: atom_id res chain seq x y z
N MET A 1 0.24 8.01 -14.76
CA MET A 1 -0.67 8.36 -13.64
C MET A 1 0.11 9.21 -12.67
N ASP A 2 -0.50 10.18 -11.99
CA ASP A 2 0.25 11.07 -11.10
C ASP A 2 0.28 10.53 -9.67
N CYS A 3 1.43 10.66 -9.00
CA CYS A 3 1.60 10.21 -7.63
C CYS A 3 0.69 11.01 -6.68
N PRO A 4 -0.12 10.36 -5.82
CA PRO A 4 -0.98 11.07 -4.87
C PRO A 4 -0.21 12.00 -3.92
N SER A 5 1.03 11.66 -3.56
CA SER A 5 1.82 12.40 -2.58
C SER A 5 2.52 13.64 -3.16
N CYS A 6 3.16 13.51 -4.32
CA CYS A 6 4.00 14.58 -4.89
C CYS A 6 3.60 15.02 -6.31
N ASN A 7 2.54 14.44 -6.88
CA ASN A 7 1.99 14.77 -8.20
C ASN A 7 2.97 14.58 -9.38
N VAL A 8 4.02 13.77 -9.19
CA VAL A 8 4.95 13.35 -10.25
C VAL A 8 4.39 12.14 -10.99
N GLU A 9 4.59 12.08 -12.31
CA GLU A 9 4.17 10.93 -13.12
C GLU A 9 4.89 9.64 -12.66
N MET A 10 4.10 8.62 -12.35
CA MET A 10 4.59 7.30 -11.93
C MET A 10 4.83 6.38 -13.14
N SER A 11 5.81 5.49 -12.99
CA SER A 11 6.18 4.50 -14.01
C SER A 11 5.73 3.10 -13.60
N ASP A 12 5.31 2.28 -14.57
CA ASP A 12 5.10 0.85 -14.37
C ASP A 12 6.44 0.18 -14.02
N LEU A 13 6.42 -0.74 -13.05
CA LEU A 13 7.57 -1.60 -12.78
C LEU A 13 7.59 -2.79 -13.75
N GLU A 14 8.78 -3.17 -14.22
CA GLU A 14 8.94 -4.33 -15.10
C GLU A 14 8.76 -5.65 -14.31
N GLY A 15 7.95 -6.56 -14.85
CA GLY A 15 7.70 -7.89 -14.26
C GLY A 15 6.34 -8.46 -14.65
N ASP A 16 6.06 -9.70 -14.24
CA ASP A 16 4.85 -10.42 -14.65
C ASP A 16 3.64 -10.18 -13.72
N ASP A 17 2.46 -10.20 -14.35
CA ASP A 17 1.10 -10.36 -13.82
C ASP A 17 0.55 -9.34 -12.79
N GLN A 18 1.31 -8.30 -12.42
CA GLN A 18 0.86 -7.28 -11.46
C GLN A 18 0.99 -5.87 -12.04
N THR A 19 -0.09 -5.09 -11.93
CA THR A 19 -0.08 -3.67 -12.28
C THR A 19 0.44 -2.83 -11.12
N LEU A 20 1.78 -2.78 -10.99
CA LEU A 20 2.47 -2.04 -9.94
C LEU A 20 3.22 -0.85 -10.52
N ARG A 21 2.99 0.32 -9.94
CA ARG A 21 3.63 1.57 -10.37
C ARG A 21 4.40 2.20 -9.23
N LYS A 22 5.54 2.82 -9.58
CA LYS A 22 6.41 3.50 -8.63
C LYS A 22 6.59 4.96 -9.00
N CYS A 23 6.57 5.82 -7.99
CA CYS A 23 6.97 7.21 -8.14
C CYS A 23 8.50 7.32 -8.09
N GLY A 24 9.10 7.91 -9.13
CA GLY A 24 10.55 8.13 -9.19
C GLY A 24 11.08 9.22 -8.25
N ASP A 25 10.19 10.04 -7.68
CA ASP A 25 10.56 11.18 -6.83
C ASP A 25 10.44 10.84 -5.33
N CYS A 26 9.26 10.42 -4.87
CA CYS A 26 9.05 10.06 -3.46
C CYS A 26 9.21 8.57 -3.14
N GLY A 27 9.28 7.70 -4.15
CA GLY A 27 9.37 6.25 -3.97
C GLY A 27 8.04 5.54 -3.67
N GLY A 28 6.93 6.26 -3.54
CA GLY A 28 5.63 5.65 -3.26
C GLY A 28 5.16 4.67 -4.33
N LEU A 29 4.44 3.63 -3.91
CA LEU A 29 3.91 2.59 -4.79
C LEU A 29 2.40 2.71 -4.95
N TRP A 30 1.90 2.43 -6.15
CA TRP A 30 0.48 2.27 -6.45
C TRP A 30 0.21 0.85 -6.91
N ILE A 31 -0.84 0.24 -6.36
CA ILE A 31 -1.31 -1.11 -6.68
C ILE A 31 -2.83 -1.15 -6.54
N ASP A 32 -3.54 -1.88 -7.39
CA ASP A 32 -4.97 -2.11 -7.18
C ASP A 32 -5.22 -3.14 -6.07
N VAL A 33 -6.40 -3.07 -5.43
CA VAL A 33 -6.76 -3.99 -4.33
C VAL A 33 -6.80 -5.47 -4.74
N ALA A 34 -7.10 -5.80 -5.99
CA ALA A 34 -7.17 -7.20 -6.41
C ALA A 34 -5.77 -7.80 -6.50
N ASP A 35 -4.81 -7.09 -7.11
CA ASP A 35 -3.41 -7.49 -7.18
C ASP A 35 -2.77 -7.51 -5.79
N LEU A 36 -3.04 -6.52 -4.94
CA LEU A 36 -2.55 -6.54 -3.57
C LEU A 36 -3.08 -7.76 -2.80
N ASN A 37 -4.37 -8.08 -2.91
CA ASN A 37 -4.92 -9.27 -2.27
C ASN A 37 -4.28 -10.57 -2.80
N ARG A 38 -3.99 -10.66 -4.11
CA ARG A 38 -3.24 -11.81 -4.67
C ARG A 38 -1.86 -11.91 -4.01
N VAL A 39 -1.10 -10.82 -3.94
CA VAL A 39 0.22 -10.78 -3.28
C VAL A 39 0.12 -11.28 -1.84
N LEU A 40 -0.84 -10.76 -1.05
CA LEU A 40 -0.99 -11.14 0.35
C LEU A 40 -1.34 -12.63 0.51
N LEU A 41 -2.36 -13.10 -0.21
CA LEU A 41 -2.86 -14.47 -0.08
C LEU A 41 -1.84 -15.51 -0.57
N HIS A 42 -1.14 -15.25 -1.67
CA HIS A 42 -0.07 -16.13 -2.17
C HIS A 42 1.11 -16.24 -1.20
N ASN A 43 1.27 -15.27 -0.29
CA ASN A 43 2.34 -15.23 0.70
C ASN A 43 1.88 -15.58 2.12
N ASN A 44 0.75 -16.29 2.26
CA ASN A 44 0.16 -16.71 3.54
C ASN A 44 -0.14 -15.56 4.51
N LEU A 45 -0.46 -14.39 3.97
CA LEU A 45 -0.99 -13.25 4.73
C LEU A 45 -2.52 -13.20 4.57
N PRO A 46 -3.24 -12.66 5.55
CA PRO A 46 -4.66 -12.40 5.39
C PRO A 46 -4.89 -11.38 4.25
N GLY A 47 -6.05 -11.44 3.60
CA GLY A 47 -6.45 -10.39 2.64
C GLY A 47 -6.52 -9.01 3.31
N LEU A 48 -6.50 -7.95 2.51
CA LEU A 48 -6.38 -6.56 2.97
C LEU A 48 -7.43 -6.19 4.03
N GLU A 49 -8.70 -6.56 3.81
CA GLU A 49 -9.79 -6.32 4.76
C GLU A 49 -9.55 -6.95 6.14
N SER A 50 -8.79 -8.04 6.18
CA SER A 50 -8.43 -8.77 7.39
C SER A 50 -7.11 -8.32 8.01
N GLN A 51 -6.36 -7.41 7.38
CA GLN A 51 -5.15 -6.80 7.95
C GLN A 51 -5.47 -5.97 9.20
N GLY A 52 -6.69 -5.41 9.26
CA GLY A 52 -7.12 -4.51 10.32
C GLY A 52 -6.66 -3.08 10.03
N GLY A 53 -6.39 -2.32 11.11
CA GLY A 53 -6.05 -0.91 11.03
C GLY A 53 -7.22 -0.01 11.46
N LYS A 54 -6.95 1.28 11.54
CA LYS A 54 -7.93 2.31 11.88
C LYS A 54 -7.93 3.35 10.79
N VAL A 55 -9.12 3.67 10.29
CA VAL A 55 -9.29 4.79 9.36
C VAL A 55 -8.96 6.09 10.10
N ASP A 56 -8.04 6.87 9.54
CA ASP A 56 -7.78 8.25 9.92
C ASP A 56 -8.41 9.17 8.86
N ALA A 57 -9.62 9.65 9.17
CA ALA A 57 -10.37 10.54 8.29
C ALA A 57 -9.86 11.99 8.31
N GLU A 58 -8.94 12.35 9.23
CA GLU A 58 -8.37 13.68 9.34
C GLU A 58 -6.99 13.77 8.67
N ALA A 59 -6.44 12.64 8.22
CA ALA A 59 -5.17 12.61 7.51
C ALA A 59 -5.25 13.40 6.21
N LEU A 60 -4.23 14.23 5.97
CA LEU A 60 -4.04 14.91 4.70
C LEU A 60 -3.43 13.92 3.70
N THR A 61 -4.29 13.35 2.87
CA THR A 61 -3.90 12.43 1.80
C THR A 61 -4.00 13.10 0.43
N GLY A 62 -3.38 12.47 -0.57
CA GLY A 62 -3.56 12.85 -1.97
C GLY A 62 -4.93 12.43 -2.53
N GLN A 63 -5.13 12.75 -3.81
CA GLN A 63 -6.27 12.26 -4.58
C GLN A 63 -5.93 10.96 -5.30
N CYS A 64 -6.94 10.11 -5.47
CA CYS A 64 -6.84 8.93 -6.30
C CYS A 64 -6.56 9.35 -7.76
N PRO A 65 -5.46 8.94 -8.38
CA PRO A 65 -5.11 9.29 -9.75
C PRO A 65 -6.03 8.71 -10.83
N GLU A 66 -6.87 7.72 -10.48
CA GLU A 66 -7.85 7.15 -11.40
C GLU A 66 -9.24 7.78 -11.25
N CYS A 67 -9.67 8.03 -10.00
CA CYS A 67 -11.02 8.50 -9.69
C CYS A 67 -11.11 10.00 -9.38
N GLN A 68 -9.99 10.66 -9.07
CA GLN A 68 -9.90 12.04 -8.59
C GLN A 68 -10.70 12.33 -7.31
N VAL A 69 -11.00 11.30 -6.52
CA VAL A 69 -11.57 11.43 -5.17
C VAL A 69 -10.46 11.40 -4.13
N ASP A 70 -10.69 12.00 -2.96
CA ASP A 70 -9.72 11.97 -1.87
C ASP A 70 -9.48 10.53 -1.42
N LEU A 71 -8.22 10.19 -1.19
CA LEU A 71 -7.86 8.91 -0.56
C LEU A 71 -8.21 8.96 0.94
N VAL A 72 -8.26 7.79 1.56
CA VAL A 72 -8.49 7.64 3.00
C VAL A 72 -7.31 6.91 3.61
N ARG A 73 -6.73 7.46 4.68
CA ARG A 73 -5.61 6.82 5.38
C ARG A 73 -6.08 5.71 6.31
N VAL A 74 -5.33 4.61 6.33
CA VAL A 74 -5.51 3.52 7.27
C VAL A 74 -4.21 3.32 8.06
N ASP A 75 -4.28 3.59 9.36
CA ASP A 75 -3.18 3.43 10.29
C ASP A 75 -3.15 2.03 10.89
N GLY A 76 -1.94 1.48 11.04
CA GLY A 76 -1.67 0.18 11.63
C GLY A 76 -0.28 0.10 12.24
N GLY A 77 0.25 -1.11 12.32
CA GLY A 77 1.54 -1.37 12.95
C GLY A 77 1.49 -1.31 14.49
N ASP A 78 2.67 -1.22 15.08
CA ASP A 78 2.83 -1.12 16.53
C ASP A 78 3.19 0.30 16.99
N ARG A 79 3.28 0.53 18.30
CA ARG A 79 3.49 1.89 18.83
C ARG A 79 4.91 2.42 18.55
N GLN A 80 5.88 1.52 18.37
CA GLN A 80 7.27 1.82 18.06
C GLN A 80 7.47 1.94 16.54
N HIS A 81 6.67 1.23 15.75
CA HIS A 81 6.70 1.24 14.28
C HIS A 81 5.29 1.48 13.72
N PRO A 82 4.78 2.73 13.76
CA PRO A 82 3.52 3.07 13.12
C PRO A 82 3.68 2.92 11.61
N LEU A 83 2.66 2.34 10.98
CA LEU A 83 2.59 2.15 9.53
C LEU A 83 1.24 2.67 9.03
N HIS A 84 1.22 3.15 7.80
CA HIS A 84 -0.01 3.63 7.16
C HIS A 84 0.00 3.33 5.67
N TYR A 85 -1.19 3.21 5.11
CA TYR A 85 -1.42 3.23 3.67
C TYR A 85 -2.67 4.03 3.36
N ASP A 86 -2.77 4.53 2.14
CA ASP A 86 -3.92 5.29 1.69
C ASP A 86 -4.74 4.46 0.69
N THR A 87 -6.06 4.46 0.82
CA THR A 87 -6.96 3.65 -0.01
C THR A 87 -8.03 4.53 -0.67
N CYS A 88 -8.34 4.24 -1.92
CA CYS A 88 -9.47 4.85 -2.63
C CYS A 88 -10.75 4.06 -2.35
N GLU A 89 -11.76 4.68 -1.73
CA GLU A 89 -13.04 4.03 -1.46
C GLU A 89 -13.90 3.81 -2.72
N SER A 90 -13.54 4.43 -3.85
CA SER A 90 -14.27 4.30 -5.12
C SER A 90 -13.80 3.13 -5.97
N CYS A 91 -12.49 3.03 -6.24
CA CYS A 91 -11.91 1.98 -7.09
C CYS A 91 -11.10 0.91 -6.34
N GLY A 92 -10.83 1.11 -5.04
CA GLY A 92 -9.96 0.22 -4.26
C GLY A 92 -8.47 0.35 -4.60
N GLY A 93 -8.03 1.40 -5.30
CA GLY A 93 -6.61 1.66 -5.47
C GLY A 93 -5.90 1.91 -4.14
N ILE A 94 -4.72 1.34 -3.96
CA ILE A 94 -3.91 1.43 -2.74
C ILE A 94 -2.62 2.17 -3.04
N PHE A 95 -2.34 3.18 -2.22
CA PHE A 95 -1.10 3.92 -2.24
C PHE A 95 -0.27 3.61 -0.98
N LEU A 96 0.97 3.19 -1.19
CA LEU A 96 1.90 2.83 -0.13
C LEU A 96 3.03 3.87 -0.09
N GLU A 97 3.11 4.61 1.00
CA GLU A 97 4.05 5.74 1.18
C GLU A 97 5.43 5.34 1.72
N SER A 98 5.62 4.12 2.25
CA SER A 98 6.88 3.75 2.90
C SER A 98 8.09 3.82 1.96
N GLU A 99 9.30 3.79 2.51
CA GLU A 99 10.58 4.02 1.80
C GLU A 99 10.95 2.90 0.81
N PHE A 100 10.14 2.62 -0.22
CA PHE A 100 10.40 1.66 -1.30
C PHE A 100 11.46 2.18 -2.30
N GLN A 101 12.46 2.92 -1.82
CA GLN A 101 13.46 3.59 -2.65
C GLN A 101 14.23 2.58 -3.51
N ASP A 102 14.44 1.37 -3.00
CA ASP A 102 15.23 0.31 -3.64
C ASP A 102 14.40 -0.60 -4.59
N ALA A 103 13.07 -0.48 -4.62
CA ALA A 103 12.24 -1.27 -5.54
C ALA A 103 12.50 -0.91 -7.00
N THR A 104 13.34 -1.70 -7.68
CA THR A 104 13.66 -1.49 -9.10
C THR A 104 12.77 -2.29 -10.05
N ASP A 105 12.12 -3.35 -9.55
CA ASP A 105 11.27 -4.24 -10.31
C ASP A 105 10.11 -4.77 -9.45
N VAL A 106 9.15 -5.45 -10.09
CA VAL A 106 7.96 -5.99 -9.43
C VAL A 106 8.32 -6.96 -8.29
N LYS A 107 9.39 -7.75 -8.42
CA LYS A 107 9.75 -8.75 -7.39
C LYS A 107 10.20 -8.06 -6.10
N VAL A 108 11.09 -7.06 -6.21
CA VAL A 108 11.56 -6.31 -5.04
C VAL A 108 10.39 -5.57 -4.39
N ALA A 109 9.54 -4.90 -5.19
CA ALA A 109 8.36 -4.22 -4.67
C ALA A 109 7.42 -5.17 -3.91
N VAL A 110 7.18 -6.37 -4.44
CA VAL A 110 6.35 -7.40 -3.79
C VAL A 110 6.96 -7.86 -2.47
N GLU A 111 8.27 -8.10 -2.42
CA GLU A 111 8.96 -8.46 -1.17
C GLU A 111 8.80 -7.38 -0.09
N GLU A 112 8.96 -6.11 -0.46
CA GLU A 112 8.78 -4.98 0.44
C GLU A 112 7.32 -4.84 0.91
N ILE A 113 6.34 -5.04 0.02
CA ILE A 113 4.90 -5.06 0.36
C ILE A 113 4.60 -6.18 1.37
N ILE A 114 5.15 -7.37 1.17
CA ILE A 114 4.96 -8.50 2.09
C ILE A 114 5.54 -8.15 3.47
N VAL A 115 6.72 -7.56 3.52
CA VAL A 115 7.35 -7.11 4.78
C VAL A 115 6.49 -6.06 5.45
N PHE A 116 5.98 -5.06 4.72
CA PHE A 116 5.08 -4.04 5.24
C PHE A 116 3.85 -4.67 5.92
N PHE A 117 3.11 -5.51 5.20
CA PHE A 117 1.86 -6.08 5.74
C PHE A 117 2.07 -7.15 6.83
N ARG A 118 3.24 -7.78 6.91
CA ARG A 118 3.61 -8.63 8.06
C ARG A 118 3.64 -7.85 9.38
N HIS A 119 4.08 -6.60 9.33
CA HIS A 119 4.19 -5.74 10.50
C HIS A 119 2.90 -4.93 10.73
N PHE A 120 2.17 -4.59 9.67
CA PHE A 120 0.93 -3.82 9.73
C PHE A 120 -0.12 -4.47 10.65
N GLY A 121 -0.37 -5.76 10.49
CA GLY A 121 -1.38 -6.51 11.27
C GLY A 121 -0.89 -7.14 12.58
N ALA A 122 0.37 -6.93 12.99
CA ALA A 122 1.07 -7.75 13.98
C ALA A 122 0.41 -7.82 15.37
N LYS A 123 -0.36 -6.80 15.79
CA LYS A 123 -1.07 -6.82 17.09
C LYS A 123 -2.20 -7.87 17.17
N ARG A 124 -2.78 -8.31 16.05
CA ARG A 124 -3.82 -9.35 16.08
C ARG A 124 -3.27 -10.74 16.44
N LYS A 125 -2.00 -11.03 16.13
CA LYS A 125 -1.38 -12.34 16.45
C LYS A 125 -1.21 -12.56 17.97
N MET A 126 -0.97 -11.51 18.74
CA MET A 126 -0.77 -11.64 20.20
C MET A 126 -2.08 -11.63 21.00
N ALA A 127 -3.15 -11.03 20.47
CA ALA A 127 -4.45 -10.97 21.16
C ALA A 127 -5.32 -12.23 20.96
N ALA A 128 -4.89 -13.16 20.10
CA ALA A 128 -5.63 -14.37 19.74
C ALA A 128 -5.04 -15.67 20.32
N LEU A 129 -4.17 -15.57 21.33
CA LEU A 129 -3.58 -16.70 22.08
C LEU A 129 -3.94 -16.63 23.57
#